data_AF-A0A9F2RAY0-F1
#
_entry.id   AF-A0A9F2RAY0-F1
#
_cell.length_a   1.000
_cell.length_b   1.000
_cell.length_c   1.000
_cell.angle_alpha   90.00
_cell.angle_beta   90.00
_cell.angle_gamma   90.00
#
_symmetry.space_group_name_H-M   'P 1'
#
loop_
_entity.id
_entity.type
_entity.pdbx_description
1 polymer ?
#
loop_
_entity_poly.entity_id
_entity_poly.type
_entity_poly.pdbx_seq_one_letter_code
_entity_poly.pdbx_strand_id
1 'polypeptide(L)'
;METAVTTLETMFQKAESDLDYIQAMLEFEMMKRLPNGLSQEENPLVLVQQLSVVKSRYKTLCEQLEKISAERRESMRAIRATLAKTVKLVQEMQHHAGTEISSLSEEEQLAMQHLMCQTPEVREGLTEQNCPKEHEIH
;
A
#
# COMPACT_ATOMS: atom_id res chain seq x y z
N MET A 1 28.36 -30.98 48.39
CA MET A 1 27.23 -30.75 47.47
C MET A 1 26.32 -29.65 48.03
N GLU A 2 25.86 -29.78 49.28
CA GLU A 2 24.98 -28.80 49.94
C GLU A 2 25.51 -27.37 49.93
N THR A 3 26.78 -27.13 50.27
CA THR A 3 27.37 -25.78 50.26
C THR A 3 27.31 -25.10 48.89
N ALA A 4 27.49 -25.86 47.81
CA ALA A 4 27.42 -25.32 46.45
C ALA A 4 25.98 -24.98 46.07
N VAL A 5 25.01 -25.80 46.51
CA VAL A 5 23.58 -25.55 46.31
C VAL A 5 23.13 -24.31 47.09
N THR A 6 23.49 -24.19 48.37
CA THR A 6 23.19 -23.00 49.18
C THR A 6 23.82 -21.74 48.57
N THR A 7 25.07 -21.84 48.09
CA THR A 7 25.72 -20.71 47.40
C THR A 7 24.95 -20.31 46.15
N LEU A 8 24.54 -21.27 45.32
CA LEU A 8 23.75 -21.02 44.12
C LEU A 8 22.38 -20.40 44.45
N GLU A 9 21.69 -20.92 45.47
CA GLU A 9 20.43 -20.37 45.96
C GLU A 9 20.57 -18.92 46.41
N THR A 10 21.62 -18.59 47.17
CA THR A 10 21.88 -17.19 47.59
C THR A 10 22.18 -16.29 46.40
N MET A 11 22.85 -16.79 45.36
CA MET A 11 23.09 -16.03 44.13
C MET A 11 21.78 -15.75 43.38
N PHE A 12 20.87 -16.71 43.32
CA PHE A 12 19.54 -16.51 42.73
C PHE A 12 18.68 -15.54 43.53
N GLN A 13 18.63 -15.68 44.86
CA GLN A 13 17.91 -14.74 45.73
C GLN A 13 18.45 -13.32 45.58
N LYS A 14 19.78 -13.17 45.50
CA LYS A 14 20.38 -11.86 45.24
C LYS A 14 19.98 -11.34 43.86
N ALA A 15 20.10 -12.16 42.81
CA ALA A 15 19.75 -11.75 41.45
C ALA A 15 18.28 -11.33 41.32
N GLU A 16 17.37 -12.05 41.97
CA GLU A 16 15.94 -11.70 42.05
C GLU A 16 15.75 -10.34 42.74
N SER A 17 16.37 -10.14 43.92
CA SER A 17 16.28 -8.86 44.63
C SER A 17 16.91 -7.69 43.86
N ASP A 18 17.99 -7.93 43.10
CA ASP A 18 18.62 -6.93 42.25
C ASP A 18 17.68 -6.53 41.09
N LEU A 19 16.97 -7.49 40.48
CA LEU A 19 15.98 -7.23 39.43
C LEU A 19 14.78 -6.46 39.96
N ASP A 20 14.26 -6.83 41.13
CA ASP A 20 13.16 -6.11 41.79
C ASP A 20 13.54 -4.66 42.08
N TYR A 21 14.77 -4.43 42.55
CA TYR A 21 15.28 -3.08 42.81
C TYR A 21 15.38 -2.25 41.52
N ILE A 22 15.91 -2.85 40.44
CA ILE A 22 15.99 -2.18 39.13
C ILE A 22 14.60 -1.82 38.62
N GLN A 23 13.63 -2.74 38.71
CA GLN A 23 12.26 -2.49 38.30
C GLN A 23 11.64 -1.33 39.09
N ALA A 24 11.72 -1.36 40.42
CA ALA A 24 11.16 -0.30 41.26
C ALA A 24 11.79 1.08 40.98
N MET A 25 13.10 1.11 40.72
CA MET A 25 13.82 2.34 40.37
C MET A 25 13.35 2.89 39.01
N LEU A 26 13.21 2.04 37.99
CA LEU A 26 12.71 2.44 36.68
C LEU A 26 11.25 2.94 36.74
N GLU A 27 10.37 2.24 37.46
CA GLU A 27 8.98 2.65 37.65
C GLU A 27 8.90 4.03 38.31
N PHE A 28 9.70 4.26 39.36
CA PHE A 28 9.78 5.55 40.03
C PHE A 28 10.27 6.66 39.09
N GLU A 29 11.34 6.42 38.34
CA GLU A 29 11.86 7.40 37.37
C GLU A 29 10.84 7.72 36.27
N MET A 30 10.14 6.70 35.75
CA MET A 30 9.08 6.88 34.75
C MET A 30 7.94 7.74 35.29
N MET A 31 7.43 7.44 36.48
CA MET A 31 6.38 8.24 37.13
C MET A 31 6.84 9.68 37.40
N LYS A 32 8.10 9.88 37.77
CA LYS A 32 8.66 11.22 38.00
C LYS A 32 8.80 12.03 36.71
N ARG A 33 9.27 11.40 35.62
CA ARG A 33 9.45 12.06 34.31
C ARG A 33 8.11 12.34 33.64
N LEU A 34 7.14 11.45 33.85
CA LEU A 34 5.87 11.44 33.15
C LEU A 34 4.70 11.29 34.14
N PRO A 35 4.45 12.30 34.99
CA PRO A 35 3.48 12.21 36.09
C PRO A 35 2.04 12.01 35.62
N ASN A 36 1.72 12.41 34.38
CA ASN A 36 0.41 12.22 33.76
C ASN A 36 0.39 11.04 32.76
N GLY A 37 1.47 10.23 32.72
CA GLY A 37 1.67 9.19 31.72
C GLY A 37 1.96 9.74 30.31
N LEU A 38 2.09 8.82 29.33
CA LEU A 38 2.23 9.17 27.92
C LEU A 38 0.90 9.68 27.38
N SER A 39 0.94 10.72 26.55
CA SER A 39 -0.23 11.08 25.75
C SER A 39 -0.59 9.94 24.80
N GLN A 40 -1.84 9.91 24.35
CA GLN A 40 -2.31 8.89 23.41
C GLN A 40 -1.49 8.87 22.11
N GLU A 41 -0.97 10.03 21.69
CA GLU A 41 -0.17 10.21 20.48
C GLU A 41 1.28 9.72 20.66
N GLU A 42 1.80 9.73 21.88
CA GLU A 42 3.15 9.26 22.19
C GLU A 42 3.17 7.79 22.64
N ASN A 43 2.00 7.21 22.92
CA ASN A 43 1.91 5.83 23.37
C ASN A 43 2.23 4.87 22.20
N PRO A 44 3.32 4.07 22.29
CA PRO A 44 3.73 3.20 21.20
C PRO A 44 2.69 2.11 20.88
N LEU A 45 1.92 1.65 21.88
CA LEU A 45 0.86 0.67 21.66
C LEU A 45 -0.26 1.26 20.78
N VAL A 46 -0.64 2.51 21.05
CA VAL A 46 -1.67 3.20 20.27
C VAL A 46 -1.16 3.50 18.86
N LEU A 47 0.09 3.96 18.72
CA LEU A 47 0.71 4.23 17.43
C LEU A 47 0.74 2.97 16.54
N VAL A 48 1.08 1.80 17.10
CA VAL A 48 1.08 0.54 16.35
C VAL A 48 -0.33 0.17 15.87
N GLN A 49 -1.35 0.36 16.71
CA GLN A 49 -2.75 0.13 16.32
C GLN A 49 -3.20 1.07 15.20
N GLN A 50 -2.90 2.38 15.34
CA GLN A 50 -3.22 3.37 14.32
C GLN A 50 -2.50 3.09 13.00
N LEU A 51 -1.22 2.72 13.07
CA LEU A 51 -0.43 2.36 11.88
C LEU A 51 -1.02 1.14 11.16
N SER A 52 -1.50 0.14 11.91
CA SER A 52 -2.19 -1.03 11.34
C SER A 52 -3.45 -0.62 10.57
N VAL A 53 -4.27 0.28 11.13
CA VAL A 53 -5.47 0.80 10.46
C VAL A 53 -5.10 1.57 9.18
N VAL A 54 -4.09 2.44 9.24
CA VAL A 54 -3.63 3.21 8.08
C VAL A 54 -3.09 2.28 6.99
N LYS A 55 -2.29 1.27 7.37
CA LYS A 55 -1.76 0.25 6.45
C LYS A 55 -2.88 -0.52 5.75
N SER A 56 -3.90 -0.93 6.50
CA SER A 56 -5.09 -1.62 5.96
C SER A 56 -5.83 -0.74 4.96
N ARG A 57 -6.11 0.51 5.32
CA ARG A 57 -6.80 1.46 4.43
C ARG A 57 -6.00 1.74 3.15
N TYR A 58 -4.68 1.89 3.27
CA TYR A 58 -3.79 2.08 2.13
C TYR A 58 -3.85 0.88 1.18
N LYS A 59 -3.75 -0.35 1.72
CA LYS A 59 -3.86 -1.57 0.91
C LYS A 59 -5.17 -1.63 0.14
N THR A 60 -6.29 -1.36 0.80
CA THR A 60 -7.62 -1.33 0.15
C THR A 60 -7.67 -0.28 -0.96
N LEU A 61 -7.12 0.91 -0.75
CA LEU A 61 -7.08 1.96 -1.77
C LEU A 61 -6.23 1.56 -2.97
N CYS A 62 -5.09 0.91 -2.76
CA CYS A 62 -4.26 0.38 -3.84
C CYS A 62 -5.02 -0.67 -4.67
N GLU A 63 -5.68 -1.63 -4.01
CA GLU A 63 -6.48 -2.64 -4.69
C GLU A 63 -7.64 -2.04 -5.51
N GLN A 64 -8.32 -1.02 -4.96
CA GLN A 64 -9.36 -0.29 -5.68
C GLN A 64 -8.81 0.46 -6.89
N LEU A 65 -7.66 1.12 -6.75
CA LEU A 65 -7.03 1.85 -7.84
C LEU A 65 -6.59 0.91 -8.97
N GLU A 66 -6.00 -0.23 -8.64
CA GLU A 66 -5.61 -1.24 -9.63
C GLU A 66 -6.81 -1.77 -10.40
N LYS A 67 -7.91 -2.06 -9.70
CA LYS A 67 -9.17 -2.48 -10.33
C LYS A 67 -9.71 -1.41 -11.29
N ILE A 68 -9.78 -0.16 -10.84
CA ILE A 68 -10.26 0.95 -11.67
C ILE A 68 -9.35 1.15 -12.88
N SER A 69 -8.03 1.10 -12.69
CA SER A 69 -7.05 1.22 -13.78
C SER A 69 -7.21 0.13 -14.83
N ALA A 70 -7.40 -1.12 -14.39
CA ALA A 70 -7.66 -2.24 -15.28
C ALA A 70 -8.97 -2.08 -16.07
N GLU A 71 -10.06 -1.73 -15.39
CA GLU A 71 -11.37 -1.49 -16.03
C GLU A 71 -11.32 -0.31 -17.02
N ARG A 72 -10.61 0.77 -16.66
CA ARG A 72 -10.40 1.93 -17.55
C ARG A 72 -9.62 1.55 -18.79
N ARG A 73 -8.55 0.77 -18.64
CA ARG A 73 -7.73 0.27 -19.76
C ARG A 73 -8.57 -0.61 -20.70
N GLU A 74 -9.37 -1.52 -20.14
CA GLU A 74 -10.25 -2.38 -20.92
C GLU A 74 -11.32 -1.58 -21.68
N SER A 75 -11.99 -0.66 -20.98
CA SER A 75 -13.01 0.21 -21.57
C SER A 75 -12.44 1.02 -22.74
N MET A 76 -11.28 1.65 -22.55
CA MET A 76 -10.62 2.41 -23.62
C MET A 76 -10.20 1.51 -24.79
N ARG A 77 -9.77 0.27 -24.53
CA ARG A 77 -9.47 -0.70 -25.60
C ARG A 77 -10.73 -1.05 -26.39
N ALA A 78 -11.85 -1.30 -25.71
CA ALA A 78 -13.13 -1.62 -26.34
C ALA A 78 -13.68 -0.46 -27.19
N ILE A 79 -13.60 0.78 -26.67
CA ILE A 79 -13.99 1.99 -27.40
C ILE A 79 -13.15 2.13 -28.68
N ARG A 80 -11.82 2.03 -28.57
CA ARG A 80 -10.92 2.10 -29.74
C ARG A 80 -11.25 1.03 -30.77
N ALA A 81 -11.45 -0.22 -30.35
CA ALA A 81 -11.77 -1.32 -31.25
C ALA A 81 -13.12 -1.12 -31.94
N THR A 82 -14.12 -0.63 -31.22
CA THR A 82 -15.46 -0.36 -31.77
C THR A 82 -15.40 0.78 -32.77
N LEU A 83 -14.73 1.88 -32.42
CA LEU A 83 -14.56 3.03 -33.31
C LEU A 83 -13.85 2.62 -34.61
N ALA A 84 -12.75 1.86 -34.51
CA ALA A 84 -12.01 1.39 -35.69
C ALA A 84 -12.89 0.53 -36.62
N LYS A 85 -13.73 -0.36 -36.07
CA LYS A 85 -14.67 -1.16 -36.84
C LYS A 85 -15.74 -0.30 -37.52
N THR A 86 -16.31 0.66 -36.79
CA THR A 86 -17.34 1.57 -37.33
C THR A 86 -16.77 2.44 -38.45
N VAL A 87 -15.58 3.01 -38.28
CA VAL A 87 -14.91 3.79 -39.32
C VAL A 87 -14.70 2.94 -40.58
N LYS A 88 -14.22 1.71 -40.42
CA LYS A 88 -14.04 0.79 -41.54
C LYS A 88 -15.36 0.47 -42.26
N LEU A 89 -16.42 0.20 -41.51
CA LEU A 89 -17.74 -0.09 -42.08
C LEU A 89 -18.30 1.11 -42.86
N VAL A 90 -18.17 2.32 -42.32
CA VAL A 90 -18.61 3.55 -42.99
C VAL A 90 -17.83 3.76 -44.29
N GLN A 91 -16.52 3.53 -44.28
CA GLN A 91 -15.68 3.62 -45.48
C GLN A 91 -16.10 2.60 -46.56
N GLU A 92 -16.39 1.35 -46.17
CA GLU A 92 -16.88 0.31 -47.09
C GLU A 92 -18.23 0.71 -47.72
N MET A 93 -19.16 1.26 -46.91
CA MET A 93 -20.46 1.74 -47.40
C MET A 93 -20.33 2.93 -48.36
N GLN A 94 -19.47 3.90 -48.03
CA GLN A 94 -19.20 5.06 -48.89
C GLN A 94 -18.60 4.66 -50.23
N HIS A 95 -17.66 3.70 -50.21
CA HIS A 95 -17.07 3.14 -51.43
C HIS A 95 -18.14 2.48 -52.31
N HIS A 96 -19.07 1.72 -51.73
CA HIS A 96 -20.17 1.11 -52.48
C HIS A 96 -21.20 2.12 -53.02
N ALA A 97 -21.42 3.23 -52.31
CA ALA A 97 -22.35 4.29 -52.71
C ALA A 97 -21.77 5.25 -53.76
N GLY A 98 -20.48 5.12 -54.11
CA GLY A 98 -19.80 6.03 -55.05
C GLY A 98 -19.63 7.45 -54.53
N THR A 99 -19.74 7.66 -53.21
CA THR A 99 -19.54 8.97 -52.57
C THR A 99 -18.05 9.23 -52.33
N GLU A 100 -17.58 10.43 -52.64
CA GLU A 100 -16.19 10.81 -52.38
C GLU A 100 -15.88 10.79 -50.87
N ILE A 101 -14.76 10.16 -50.52
CA ILE A 101 -14.27 10.09 -49.15
C ILE A 101 -13.61 11.43 -48.84
N SER A 102 -14.28 12.29 -48.09
CA SER A 102 -13.63 13.48 -47.55
C SER A 102 -12.62 13.05 -46.48
N SER A 103 -11.41 13.60 -46.52
CA SER A 103 -10.42 13.38 -45.47
C SER A 103 -10.98 13.84 -44.13
N LEU A 104 -10.59 13.14 -43.05
CA LEU A 104 -10.91 13.57 -41.68
C LEU A 104 -10.46 15.01 -41.48
N SER A 105 -11.33 15.80 -40.84
CA SER A 105 -11.01 17.15 -40.38
C SER A 105 -9.84 17.11 -39.39
N GLU A 106 -9.10 18.22 -39.29
CA GLU A 106 -8.01 18.37 -38.32
C GLU A 106 -8.46 18.04 -36.89
N GLU A 107 -9.68 18.43 -36.54
CA GLU A 107 -10.26 18.17 -35.22
C GLU A 107 -10.56 16.68 -34.99
N GLU A 108 -11.01 15.96 -36.02
CA GLU A 108 -11.24 14.52 -35.96
C GLU A 108 -9.93 13.74 -35.88
N GLN A 109 -8.90 14.21 -36.57
CA GLN A 109 -7.57 13.63 -36.56
C GLN A 109 -6.89 13.79 -35.19
N LEU A 110 -7.03 14.97 -34.58
CA LEU A 110 -6.59 15.25 -33.21
C LEU A 110 -7.35 14.37 -32.20
N ALA A 111 -8.67 14.28 -32.30
CA ALA A 111 -9.48 13.44 -31.42
C ALA A 111 -9.05 11.96 -31.47
N MET A 112 -8.73 11.46 -32.67
CA MET A 112 -8.22 10.09 -32.85
C MET A 112 -6.84 9.92 -32.22
N GLN A 113 -5.95 10.90 -32.39
CA GLN A 113 -4.60 10.88 -31.80
C GLN A 113 -4.67 10.89 -30.26
N HIS A 114 -5.54 11.70 -29.66
CA HIS A 114 -5.79 11.69 -28.22
C HIS A 114 -6.33 10.34 -27.71
N LEU A 115 -7.21 9.68 -28.48
CA LEU A 115 -7.72 8.35 -28.14
C LEU A 115 -6.62 7.27 -28.16
N MET A 116 -5.63 7.42 -29.05
CA MET A 116 -4.51 6.48 -29.23
C MET A 116 -3.37 6.73 -28.24
N CYS A 117 -3.10 7.99 -27.87
CA CYS A 117 -2.02 8.35 -26.94
C CYS A 117 -2.34 8.08 -25.46
N GLN A 118 -3.61 7.92 -25.08
CA GLN A 118 -4.00 7.52 -23.71
C GLN A 118 -3.79 6.01 -23.46
N THR A 119 -2.57 5.54 -23.66
CA THR A 119 -2.06 4.36 -22.96
C THR A 119 -1.28 4.90 -21.77
N PRO A 120 -1.72 4.68 -20.52
CA PRO A 120 -0.87 5.04 -19.41
C PRO A 120 0.36 4.13 -19.48
N GLU A 121 1.49 4.72 -19.85
CA GLU A 121 2.80 4.22 -19.46
C GLU A 121 2.72 4.01 -17.95
N VAL A 122 2.53 2.75 -17.55
CA VAL A 122 2.64 2.35 -16.16
C VAL A 122 4.07 2.70 -15.79
N ARG A 123 4.23 3.76 -15.00
CA ARG A 123 5.49 4.06 -14.33
C ARG A 123 5.71 2.96 -13.30
N GLU A 124 6.20 1.81 -13.77
CA GLU A 124 6.93 0.84 -12.95
C GLU A 124 8.12 1.58 -12.37
N GLY A 125 7.96 2.04 -11.14
CA GLY A 125 8.95 2.89 -10.50
C GLY A 125 8.41 3.44 -9.21
N LEU A 126 8.28 2.56 -8.21
CA LEU A 126 9.01 2.67 -6.94
C LEU A 126 8.65 1.49 -6.01
N THR A 127 9.70 0.71 -5.73
CA THR A 127 9.94 -0.10 -4.52
C THR A 127 9.12 -1.36 -4.29
N GLU A 128 9.58 -2.45 -4.91
CA GLU A 128 9.86 -3.65 -4.11
C GLU A 128 10.87 -3.26 -3.01
N GLN A 129 10.43 -3.09 -1.77
CA GLN A 129 11.18 -3.57 -0.62
C GLN A 129 10.34 -3.57 0.67
N ASN A 130 10.31 -4.76 1.29
CA ASN A 130 10.04 -5.04 2.70
C ASN A 130 8.58 -5.03 3.16
N CYS A 131 7.87 -6.11 2.84
CA CYS A 131 6.96 -6.72 3.79
C CYS A 131 7.76 -7.78 4.58
N PRO A 132 8.03 -7.61 5.90
CA PRO A 132 8.61 -8.70 6.67
C PRO A 132 7.58 -9.84 6.77
N LYS A 133 8.01 -11.05 6.40
CA LYS A 133 7.27 -12.29 6.64
C LYS A 133 7.07 -12.43 8.13
N GLU A 134 5.81 -12.53 8.53
CA GLU A 134 5.39 -12.95 9.87
C GLU A 134 6.15 -14.23 10.22
N HIS A 135 7.00 -14.16 11.25
CA HIS A 135 7.55 -15.37 11.86
C HIS A 135 6.48 -15.90 12.80
N GLU A 136 5.84 -16.99 12.40
CA GLU A 136 5.24 -17.94 13.34
C GLU A 136 6.35 -18.42 14.28
N ILE A 137 6.21 -18.12 15.57
CA ILE A 137 6.99 -18.76 16.62
C ILE A 137 6.07 -19.77 17.28
N HIS A 138 6.39 -21.05 17.08
CA HIS A 138 5.91 -22.18 17.86
C HIS A 138 6.67 -22.27 19.19
#